data_AF-C8PD41-F1
#
_entry.id   AF-C8PD41-F1
#
_cell.length_a   1.000
_cell.length_b   1.000
_cell.length_c   1.000
_cell.angle_alpha   90.00
_cell.angle_beta   90.00
_cell.angle_gamma   90.00
#
_symmetry.space_group_name_H-M   'P 1'
#
loop_
_entity.id
_entity.type
_entity.pdbx_description
1 polymer ?
#
loop_
_entity_poly.entity_id
_entity_poly.type
_entity_poly.pdbx_seq_one_letter_code
_entity_poly.pdbx_strand_id
1 'polypeptide(L)'
;MKNELQQDIIFYRKEYYVKDLEKPINKFFSTSVTTKGVIGGVPNLAIKVPKETFGAYIELLSHIDYKKQREFLINSGFNLDKISDDRGLLIYKVRGESNETK
;
A
#
# COMPACT_ATOMS: atom_id res chain seq x y z
N MET A 1 -15.32 -7.49 -12.57
CA MET A 1 -15.02 -7.28 -11.14
C MET A 1 -14.46 -5.88 -11.00
N LYS A 2 -15.12 -4.97 -10.27
CA LYS A 2 -14.52 -3.66 -9.96
C LYS A 2 -13.52 -3.88 -8.83
N ASN A 3 -12.24 -4.02 -9.18
CA ASN A 3 -11.15 -4.21 -8.23
C ASN A 3 -10.69 -2.83 -7.73
N GLU A 4 -11.60 -2.11 -7.10
CA GLU A 4 -11.37 -0.74 -6.60
C GLU A 4 -11.62 -0.71 -5.11
N LEU A 5 -10.76 0.01 -4.41
CA LEU A 5 -10.90 0.23 -2.98
C LEU A 5 -12.18 1.04 -2.68
N GLN A 6 -12.98 0.61 -1.72
CA GLN A 6 -14.28 1.26 -1.45
C GLN A 6 -14.21 2.44 -0.47
N GLN A 7 -13.10 2.56 0.26
CA GLN A 7 -12.88 3.56 1.30
C GLN A 7 -11.39 3.90 1.40
N ASP A 8 -11.06 5.10 1.83
CA ASP A 8 -9.67 5.45 2.14
C ASP A 8 -9.14 4.54 3.24
N ILE A 9 -7.91 4.04 3.08
CA ILE A 9 -7.30 3.13 4.04
C ILE A 9 -5.80 3.40 4.20
N ILE A 10 -5.25 3.02 5.34
CA ILE A 10 -3.81 2.97 5.56
C ILE A 10 -3.36 1.52 5.40
N PHE A 11 -2.45 1.30 4.46
CA PHE A 11 -1.76 0.02 4.32
C PHE A 11 -0.35 0.08 4.90
N TYR A 12 0.15 -1.08 5.30
CA TYR A 12 1.45 -1.26 5.91
C TYR A 12 2.32 -2.20 5.08
N ARG A 13 3.64 -1.96 5.10
CA ARG A 13 4.62 -2.77 4.38
C ARG A 13 5.98 -2.74 5.07
N LYS A 14 6.77 -3.80 4.84
CA LYS A 14 8.22 -3.81 5.06
C LYS A 14 8.88 -3.53 3.72
N GLU A 15 9.41 -2.33 3.55
CA GLU A 15 10.11 -1.94 2.34
C GLU A 15 11.63 -1.96 2.57
N TYR A 16 12.32 -2.74 1.76
CA TYR A 16 13.78 -2.90 1.85
C TYR A 16 14.49 -1.89 0.94
N TYR A 17 13.82 -1.42 -0.13
CA TYR A 17 14.37 -0.53 -1.13
C TYR A 17 13.63 0.82 -1.11
N VAL A 18 13.69 1.51 0.04
CA VAL A 18 12.95 2.78 0.26
C VAL A 18 13.21 3.82 -0.83
N LYS A 19 14.44 3.91 -1.36
CA LYS A 19 14.79 4.85 -2.42
C LYS A 19 14.00 4.63 -3.72
N ASP A 20 13.51 3.42 -3.97
CA ASP A 20 12.70 3.14 -5.16
C ASP A 20 11.26 3.63 -5.03
N LEU A 21 10.82 4.04 -3.83
CA LEU A 21 9.51 4.69 -3.64
C LEU A 21 9.44 6.11 -4.20
N GLU A 22 10.59 6.72 -4.52
CA GLU A 22 10.68 8.03 -5.17
C GLU A 22 10.42 7.94 -6.69
N LYS A 23 10.33 6.72 -7.23
CA LYS A 23 10.07 6.44 -8.64
C LYS A 23 8.63 5.93 -8.83
N PRO A 24 8.08 5.97 -10.06
CA PRO A 24 6.82 5.32 -10.37
C PRO A 24 6.84 3.83 -10.04
N ILE A 25 5.79 3.35 -9.36
CA ILE A 25 5.62 1.95 -9.00
C ILE A 25 5.03 1.20 -10.19
N ASN A 26 5.89 0.66 -11.05
CA ASN A 26 5.49 -0.03 -12.29
C ASN A 26 5.30 -1.55 -12.12
N LYS A 27 5.06 -2.01 -10.89
CA LYS A 27 4.81 -3.41 -10.53
C LYS A 27 3.68 -3.50 -9.52
N PHE A 28 3.10 -4.69 -9.36
CA PHE A 28 2.17 -4.93 -8.26
C PHE A 28 2.81 -4.60 -6.92
N PHE A 29 2.07 -3.91 -6.07
CA PHE A 29 2.56 -3.41 -4.79
C PHE A 29 1.80 -4.10 -3.65
N SER A 30 2.41 -5.17 -3.14
CA SER A 30 1.87 -6.00 -2.06
C SER A 30 1.95 -5.25 -0.73
N THR A 31 0.83 -5.22 -0.01
CA THR A 31 0.68 -4.50 1.26
C THR A 31 -0.25 -5.26 2.22
N SER A 32 -0.25 -4.90 3.51
CA SER A 32 -1.18 -5.44 4.49
C SER A 32 -2.09 -4.35 5.05
N VAL A 33 -3.36 -4.69 5.31
CA VAL A 33 -4.30 -3.82 6.06
C VAL A 33 -3.99 -3.76 7.56
N THR A 34 -3.01 -4.53 8.05
CA THR A 34 -2.62 -4.55 9.46
C THR A 34 -1.11 -4.54 9.62
N THR A 35 -0.61 -4.00 10.73
CA THR A 35 0.83 -4.06 11.05
C THR A 35 1.32 -5.49 11.27
N LYS A 36 0.51 -6.35 11.91
CA LYS A 36 0.83 -7.77 12.18
C LYS A 36 0.95 -8.61 10.91
N GLY A 37 0.23 -8.26 9.85
CA GLY A 37 0.25 -8.98 8.59
C GLY A 37 1.47 -8.68 7.73
N VAL A 38 2.28 -7.68 8.10
CA VAL A 38 3.54 -7.37 7.43
C VAL A 38 4.60 -8.41 7.78
N ILE A 39 5.57 -8.65 6.88
CA ILE A 39 6.72 -9.52 7.13
C ILE A 39 7.39 -9.15 8.46
N GLY A 40 7.45 -10.13 9.38
CA GLY A 40 8.00 -9.96 10.73
C GLY A 40 7.13 -9.15 11.70
N GLY A 41 5.93 -8.70 11.30
CA GLY A 41 5.00 -7.93 12.12
C GLY A 41 5.46 -6.51 12.46
N VAL A 42 6.54 -6.03 11.82
CA VAL A 42 7.19 -4.74 12.12
C VAL A 42 7.35 -3.94 10.82
N PRO A 43 6.33 -3.17 10.41
CA PRO A 43 6.41 -2.32 9.23
C PRO A 43 7.41 -1.18 9.42
N ASN A 44 7.99 -0.73 8.32
CA ASN A 44 8.73 0.54 8.22
C ASN A 44 8.09 1.51 7.22
N LEU A 45 6.95 1.13 6.62
CA LEU A 45 6.21 1.93 5.67
C LEU A 45 4.71 1.86 5.98
N ALA A 46 4.07 3.03 6.04
CA ALA A 46 2.63 3.22 6.06
C ALA A 46 2.22 4.08 4.85
N ILE A 47 1.16 3.70 4.15
CA ILE A 47 0.71 4.36 2.93
C ILE A 47 -0.76 4.70 3.05
N LYS A 48 -1.09 5.98 2.94
CA LYS A 48 -2.47 6.45 2.77
C LYS A 48 -2.89 6.22 1.34
N VAL A 49 -3.90 5.37 1.14
CA VAL A 49 -4.42 5.01 -0.18
C VAL A 49 -5.88 5.44 -0.27
N PRO A 50 -6.23 6.30 -1.24
CA PRO A 50 -7.61 6.76 -1.41
C PRO A 50 -8.49 5.63 -1.92
N LYS A 51 -9.79 5.73 -1.66
CA LYS A 51 -10.82 4.96 -2.36
C LYS A 51 -10.63 5.07 -3.88
N GLU A 52 -11.21 4.15 -4.62
CA GLU A 52 -11.12 4.05 -6.08
C GLU A 52 -9.71 3.67 -6.58
N THR A 53 -8.71 3.54 -5.69
CA THR A 53 -7.42 2.93 -6.04
C THR A 53 -7.62 1.50 -6.51
N PHE A 54 -7.05 1.18 -7.67
CA PHE A 54 -7.17 -0.14 -8.28
C PHE A 54 -6.28 -1.18 -7.60
N GLY A 55 -6.89 -2.27 -7.15
CA GLY A 55 -6.24 -3.35 -6.43
C GLY A 55 -7.23 -4.36 -5.89
N ALA A 56 -6.73 -5.41 -5.25
CA ALA A 56 -7.58 -6.48 -4.73
C ALA A 56 -7.11 -6.94 -3.35
N TYR A 57 -8.07 -7.29 -2.51
CA TYR A 57 -7.82 -8.07 -1.30
C TYR A 57 -7.68 -9.54 -1.69
N ILE A 58 -6.51 -10.15 -1.44
CA ILE A 58 -6.19 -11.46 -2.02
C ILE A 58 -6.13 -12.60 -1.01
N GLU A 59 -6.57 -12.40 0.24
CA GLU A 59 -6.51 -13.43 1.30
C GLU A 59 -7.07 -14.80 0.86
N LEU A 60 -8.17 -14.83 0.11
CA LEU A 60 -8.78 -16.07 -0.36
C LEU A 60 -7.95 -16.80 -1.44
N LEU A 61 -7.13 -16.06 -2.17
CA LEU A 61 -6.24 -16.55 -3.23
C LEU A 61 -4.82 -16.85 -2.71
N SER A 62 -4.46 -16.31 -1.55
CA SER A 62 -3.16 -16.54 -0.91
C SER A 62 -2.99 -18.00 -0.47
N HIS A 63 -1.74 -18.47 -0.48
CA HIS A 63 -1.36 -19.73 0.17
C HIS A 63 -1.84 -19.75 1.63
N ILE A 64 -2.14 -20.93 2.17
CA ILE A 64 -2.71 -21.08 3.53
C ILE A 64 -1.87 -20.37 4.60
N ASP A 65 -0.54 -20.42 4.46
CA ASP A 65 0.41 -19.79 5.39
C ASP A 65 0.38 -18.25 5.34
N TYR A 66 -0.13 -17.67 4.25
CA TYR A 66 -0.12 -16.23 4.01
C TYR A 66 -1.48 -15.55 4.19
N LYS A 67 -2.56 -16.31 4.42
CA LYS A 67 -3.89 -15.71 4.66
C LYS A 67 -3.91 -14.71 5.83
N LYS A 68 -3.10 -14.99 6.86
CA LYS A 68 -2.96 -14.10 8.04
C LYS A 68 -2.26 -12.78 7.74
N GLN A 69 -1.63 -12.63 6.56
CA GLN A 69 -1.03 -11.37 6.14
C GLN A 69 -2.08 -10.32 5.77
N ARG A 70 -3.34 -10.73 5.54
CA ARG A 70 -4.45 -9.83 5.19
C ARG A 70 -4.05 -8.90 4.04
N GLU A 71 -3.55 -9.52 2.98
CA GLU A 71 -2.87 -8.85 1.89
C GLU A 71 -3.84 -8.10 0.98
N PHE A 72 -3.47 -6.87 0.65
CA PHE A 72 -4.05 -6.10 -0.45
C PHE A 72 -2.97 -5.82 -1.48
N LEU A 73 -3.24 -6.21 -2.72
CA LEU A 73 -2.35 -6.04 -3.86
C LEU A 73 -2.80 -4.82 -4.65
N ILE A 74 -2.05 -3.73 -4.56
CA ILE A 74 -2.28 -2.51 -5.35
C ILE A 74 -1.71 -2.74 -6.75
N ASN A 75 -2.43 -2.31 -7.78
CA ASN A 75 -1.96 -2.42 -9.17
C ASN A 75 -0.73 -1.52 -9.43
N SER A 76 -0.04 -1.74 -10.55
CA SER A 76 1.05 -0.86 -10.99
C SER A 76 0.56 0.48 -11.55
N GLY A 77 1.50 1.39 -11.81
CA GLY A 77 1.26 2.65 -12.53
C GLY A 77 0.94 3.84 -11.63
N PHE A 78 1.32 3.80 -10.35
CA PHE A 78 1.06 4.89 -9.40
C PHE A 78 2.36 5.47 -8.84
N ASN A 79 2.25 6.66 -8.24
CA ASN A 79 3.34 7.35 -7.57
C ASN A 79 3.03 7.52 -6.08
N LEU A 80 4.08 7.66 -5.28
CA LEU A 80 3.97 7.91 -3.84
C LEU A 80 4.61 9.25 -3.49
N ASP A 81 3.96 10.00 -2.61
CA ASP A 81 4.53 11.20 -1.99
C ASP A 81 4.90 10.91 -0.55
N LYS A 82 6.15 11.19 -0.18
CA LYS A 82 6.57 11.13 1.23
C LYS A 82 5.89 12.26 1.98
N ILE A 83 5.22 11.92 3.08
CA ILE A 83 4.60 12.88 3.99
C ILE A 83 5.54 13.18 5.15
N SER A 84 6.03 12.13 5.82
CA SER A 84 6.85 12.27 7.02
C SER A 84 7.63 11.00 7.34
N ASP A 85 8.45 11.08 8.37
CA ASP A 85 9.13 9.96 9.03
C ASP A 85 8.83 10.09 10.53
N ASP A 86 8.10 9.13 11.11
CA ASP A 86 7.89 9.04 12.56
C ASP A 86 8.73 7.90 13.12
N ARG A 87 9.90 8.25 13.66
CA ARG A 87 10.79 7.31 14.38
C ARG A 87 11.08 6.02 13.58
N GLY A 88 11.32 6.15 12.28
CA GLY A 88 11.63 5.03 11.38
C GLY A 88 10.41 4.38 10.71
N LEU A 89 9.19 4.84 11.02
CA LEU A 89 8.00 4.56 10.21
C LEU A 89 7.86 5.65 9.15
N LEU A 90 8.13 5.29 7.91
CA LEU A 90 7.94 6.17 6.77
C LEU A 90 6.47 6.27 6.43
N ILE A 91 5.96 7.49 6.27
CA ILE A 91 4.56 7.74 5.94
C ILE A 91 4.50 8.34 4.54
N TYR A 92 3.78 7.66 3.65
CA TYR A 92 3.55 8.08 2.27
C TYR A 92 2.04 8.19 1.99
N LYS A 93 1.69 8.86 0.89
CA LYS A 93 0.36 8.77 0.25
C LYS A 93 0.50 8.37 -1.21
N VAL A 94 -0.50 7.68 -1.74
CA VAL A 94 -0.68 7.56 -3.19
C VAL A 94 -0.97 8.95 -3.74
N ARG A 95 -0.18 9.35 -4.74
CA ARG A 95 -0.42 10.57 -5.50
C ARG A 95 -1.61 10.32 -6.42
N GLY A 96 -2.80 10.76 -6.00
CA GLY A 96 -3.89 10.97 -6.93
C GLY A 96 -3.54 12.14 -7.85
N GLU A 97 -4.06 12.16 -9.08
CA GLU A 97 -4.29 13.44 -9.75
C GLU A 97 -5.15 14.24 -8.77
N SER A 98 -4.55 15.24 -8.13
CA SER A 98 -5.32 16.22 -7.40
C SER A 98 -6.26 16.84 -8.42
N ASN A 99 -7.55 16.48 -8.35
CA ASN A 99 -8.59 17.43 -8.70
C ASN A 99 -8.42 18.60 -7.71
N GLU A 100 -7.43 19.46 -7.97
CA GLU A 100 -7.54 20.85 -7.59
C GLU A 100 -8.81 21.32 -8.27
N THR A 101 -9.82 21.55 -7.44
CA THR A 101 -11.08 22.18 -7.81
C THR A 101 -10.82 23.33 -8.76
N LYS A 102 -11.50 23.28 -9.91
CA LYS A 102 -11.70 24.39 -10.85
C LYS A 102 -12.03 25.70 -10.16
#